data_AF-A0A1Z8A1K6-F1
#
_entry.id   AF-A0A1Z8A1K6-F1
#
_cell.length_a   1.000
_cell.length_b   1.000
_cell.length_c   1.000
_cell.angle_alpha   90.00
_cell.angle_beta   90.00
_cell.angle_gamma   90.00
#
_symmetry.space_group_name_H-M   'P 1'
#
loop_
_entity.id
_entity.type
_entity.pdbx_description
1 polymer ?
#
loop_
_entity_poly.entity_id
_entity_poly.type
_entity_poly.pdbx_seq_one_letter_code
_entity_poly.pdbx_strand_id
1 'polypeptide(L)'
;MLSIFQILNMLLDFVWFFVIAHIIMSWLINFQVLNVHQPLVGQLWRGLNQLLAPVYNRIRRFLPQMGGLDLAPLIVLVAIMILRVVIRNNALALV
;
A
#
# COMPACT_ATOMS: atom_id res chain seq x y z
N MET A 1 -20.00 -8.52 -18.23
CA MET A 1 -19.60 -7.57 -17.17
C MET A 1 -18.19 -7.81 -16.59
N LEU A 2 -17.37 -8.70 -17.19
CA LEU A 2 -16.02 -9.02 -16.72
C LEU A 2 -15.04 -7.84 -16.72
N SER A 3 -15.16 -6.92 -17.68
CA SER A 3 -14.26 -5.77 -17.82
C SER A 3 -14.23 -4.86 -16.59
N ILE A 4 -15.36 -4.71 -15.89
CA ILE A 4 -15.44 -3.91 -14.65
C ILE A 4 -14.58 -4.57 -13.56
N PHE A 5 -14.72 -5.89 -13.37
CA PHE A 5 -13.92 -6.63 -12.40
C PHE A 5 -12.43 -6.63 -12.75
N GLN A 6 -12.08 -6.67 -14.03
CA GLN A 6 -10.70 -6.55 -14.50
C GLN A 6 -10.12 -5.16 -14.19
N ILE A 7 -10.86 -4.09 -14.45
CA ILE A 7 -10.43 -2.72 -14.12
C ILE A 7 -10.25 -2.56 -12.61
N LEU A 8 -11.16 -3.09 -11.79
CA LEU A 8 -11.02 -3.06 -10.33
C LEU A 8 -9.77 -3.81 -9.85
N ASN A 9 -9.50 -5.00 -10.40
CA ASN A 9 -8.28 -5.74 -10.08
C ASN A 9 -7.02 -4.97 -10.51
N MET A 10 -7.02 -4.35 -11.68
CA MET A 10 -5.91 -3.51 -12.15
C MET A 10 -5.65 -2.33 -11.19
N LEU A 11 -6.70 -1.68 -10.68
CA LEU A 11 -6.55 -0.63 -9.67
C LEU A 11 -5.96 -1.17 -8.37
N LEU A 12 -6.38 -2.37 -7.93
CA LEU A 12 -5.80 -3.02 -6.75
C LEU A 12 -4.33 -3.43 -6.97
N ASP A 13 -3.93 -3.80 -8.19
CA ASP A 13 -2.52 -4.04 -8.54
C ASP A 13 -1.70 -2.74 -8.45
N PHE A 14 -2.25 -1.63 -8.93
CA PHE A 14 -1.61 -0.33 -8.82
C PHE A 14 -1.39 0.07 -7.36
N VAL A 15 -2.42 -0.02 -6.51
CA VAL A 15 -2.28 0.30 -5.08
C VAL A 15 -1.29 -0.65 -4.40
N TRP A 16 -1.37 -1.96 -4.70
CA TRP A 16 -0.43 -2.95 -4.17
C TRP A 16 1.02 -2.59 -4.48
N PHE A 17 1.30 -2.18 -5.72
CA PHE A 17 2.64 -1.76 -6.14
C PHE A 17 3.19 -0.61 -5.29
N PHE A 18 2.41 0.46 -5.07
CA PHE A 18 2.85 1.59 -4.25
C PHE A 18 3.08 1.22 -2.79
N VAL A 19 2.24 0.34 -2.23
CA VAL A 19 2.38 -0.14 -0.86
C VAL A 19 3.66 -0.97 -0.71
N ILE A 20 3.96 -1.84 -1.67
CA ILE A 20 5.21 -2.61 -1.69
C ILE A 20 6.42 -1.68 -1.87
N ALA A 21 6.36 -0.72 -2.79
CA ALA A 21 7.43 0.27 -2.96
C ALA A 21 7.70 1.06 -1.66
N HIS A 22 6.65 1.41 -0.92
CA HIS A 22 6.77 2.06 0.39
C HIS A 22 7.43 1.15 1.44
N ILE A 23 7.07 -0.13 1.51
CA ILE A 23 7.68 -1.11 2.43
C ILE A 23 9.17 -1.28 2.11
N ILE A 24 9.51 -1.46 0.83
CA ILE A 24 10.90 -1.60 0.39
C ILE A 24 11.69 -0.35 0.74
N MET A 25 11.20 0.85 0.39
CA MET A 25 11.84 2.11 0.75
C MET A 25 12.01 2.26 2.26
N SER A 26 11.00 1.90 3.06
CA SER A 26 11.06 1.96 4.52
C SER A 26 12.18 1.07 5.06
N TRP A 27 12.34 -0.16 4.56
CA TRP A 27 13.43 -1.05 4.96
C TRP A 27 14.79 -0.53 4.51
N LEU A 28 14.91 -0.08 3.26
CA LEU A 28 16.16 0.47 2.74
C LEU A 28 16.63 1.69 3.55
N ILE A 29 15.71 2.55 3.97
CA ILE A 29 16.02 3.71 4.83
C ILE A 29 16.38 3.25 6.25
N ASN A 30 15.61 2.34 6.84
CA ASN A 30 15.84 1.85 8.20
C ASN A 30 17.20 1.16 8.34
N PHE A 31 17.56 0.31 7.37
CA PHE A 31 18.86 -0.36 7.27
C PHE A 31 20.00 0.55 6.78
N GLN A 32 19.77 1.87 6.69
CA GLN A 32 20.78 2.86 6.26
C GLN A 32 21.36 2.60 4.86
N VAL A 33 20.67 1.83 4.00
CA VAL A 33 21.06 1.60 2.60
C VAL A 33 20.76 2.84 1.76
N LEU A 34 19.63 3.50 2.03
CA LEU A 34 19.24 4.76 1.39
C LEU A 34 19.27 5.91 2.38
N ASN A 35 19.87 7.03 1.97
CA ASN A 35 19.92 8.24 2.78
C ASN A 35 18.85 9.24 2.33
N VAL A 36 17.85 9.47 3.18
CA VAL A 36 16.75 10.42 2.93
C VAL A 36 17.18 11.88 2.80
N HIS A 37 18.39 12.23 3.26
CA HIS A 37 18.95 13.57 3.07
C HIS A 37 19.34 13.85 1.61
N GLN A 38 19.52 12.81 0.80
CA GLN A 38 19.72 12.96 -0.63
C GLN A 38 18.42 13.47 -1.29
N PRO A 39 18.45 14.56 -2.08
CA PRO A 39 17.25 15.19 -2.61
C PRO A 39 16.32 14.23 -3.36
N LEU A 40 16.87 13.33 -4.18
CA LEU A 40 16.09 12.36 -4.96
C LEU A 40 15.37 11.35 -4.05
N VAL A 41 16.08 10.72 -3.12
CA VAL A 41 15.52 9.74 -2.17
C VAL A 41 14.48 10.39 -1.28
N GLY A 42 14.77 11.58 -0.75
CA GLY A 42 13.85 12.33 0.09
C GLY A 42 12.60 12.83 -0.66
N GLN A 43 12.70 13.15 -1.95
CA GLN A 43 11.54 13.48 -2.78
C GLN A 43 10.68 12.24 -3.04
N LEU A 44 11.27 11.12 -3.46
CA LEU A 44 10.55 9.85 -3.66
C LEU A 44 9.87 9.39 -2.39
N TRP A 45 10.58 9.43 -1.25
CA TRP A 45 10.04 9.05 0.04
C TRP A 45 8.86 9.92 0.47
N ARG A 46 8.97 11.24 0.30
CA ARG A 46 7.86 12.17 0.61
C ARG A 46 6.68 11.99 -0.35
N GLY A 47 6.94 11.80 -1.65
CA GLY A 47 5.90 11.56 -2.65
C GLY A 47 5.11 10.29 -2.35
N LEU A 48 5.81 9.19 -2.07
CA LEU A 48 5.19 7.92 -1.65
C LEU A 48 4.36 8.09 -0.38
N ASN A 49 4.91 8.75 0.65
CA ASN A 49 4.18 9.00 1.89
C ASN A 49 2.94 9.85 1.68
N GLN A 50 3.00 10.92 0.88
CA GLN A 50 1.85 11.80 0.62
C GLN A 50 0.76 11.08 -0.17
N LEU A 51 1.13 10.25 -1.15
CA LEU A 51 0.19 9.44 -1.92
C LEU A 51 -0.57 8.44 -1.04
N LEU A 52 0.13 7.82 -0.08
CA LEU A 52 -0.44 6.76 0.78
C LEU A 52 -1.04 7.30 2.09
N ALA A 53 -0.68 8.52 2.49
CA ALA A 53 -1.16 9.20 3.70
C ALA A 53 -2.69 9.14 3.91
N PRO A 54 -3.57 9.43 2.91
CA PRO A 54 -5.00 9.41 3.15
C PRO A 54 -5.54 8.02 3.54
N VAL A 55 -4.88 6.95 3.10
CA VAL A 55 -5.24 5.57 3.44
C VAL A 55 -4.58 5.18 4.76
N TYR A 56 -3.26 5.37 4.87
CA TYR A 56 -2.51 5.00 6.07
C TYR A 56 -2.95 5.77 7.31
N ASN A 57 -3.24 7.07 7.21
CA ASN A 57 -3.69 7.85 8.35
C ASN A 57 -5.04 7.39 8.89
N ARG A 58 -5.93 6.84 8.05
CA ARG A 58 -7.17 6.24 8.54
C ARG A 58 -6.89 4.94 9.28
N ILE A 59 -6.02 4.10 8.75
CA ILE A 59 -5.67 2.81 9.35
C ILE A 59 -4.93 3.01 10.69
N ARG A 60 -4.01 3.96 10.74
CA ARG A 60 -3.24 4.29 11.95
C ARG A 60 -4.13 4.77 13.11
N ARG A 61 -5.34 5.28 12.87
CA ARG A 61 -6.30 5.63 13.94
C ARG A 61 -6.81 4.40 14.69
N PHE A 62 -6.75 3.23 14.08
CA PHE A 62 -7.16 1.96 14.68
C PHE A 62 -5.98 1.14 15.21
N LEU A 63 -4.75 1.57 14.94
CA LEU A 63 -3.54 0.90 15.41
C LEU A 63 -3.05 1.53 16.72
N PRO A 64 -2.56 0.72 17.68
CA PRO A 64 -1.83 1.26 18.80
C PRO A 64 -0.53 1.92 18.33
N GLN A 65 0.00 2.88 19.10
CA GLN A 65 1.25 3.56 18.78
C GLN A 65 2.42 2.58 18.88
N MET A 66 2.84 2.02 17.75
CA MET A 66 3.99 1.10 17.68
C MET A 66 5.25 1.92 17.46
N GLY A 67 6.10 2.00 18.49
CA GLY A 67 7.30 2.84 18.51
C GLY A 67 8.30 2.51 17.41
N GLY A 68 8.20 3.21 16.27
CA GLY A 68 9.16 3.16 15.17
C GLY A 68 8.82 2.21 14.01
N LEU A 69 7.83 1.32 14.15
CA LEU A 69 7.40 0.41 13.09
C LEU A 69 5.99 0.75 12.60
N ASP A 70 5.87 1.14 11.33
CA ASP A 70 4.57 1.40 10.72
C ASP A 70 3.95 0.11 10.18
N LEU A 71 2.93 -0.40 10.87
CA LEU A 71 2.15 -1.56 10.43
C LEU A 71 1.04 -1.22 9.43
N ALA A 72 0.76 0.06 9.19
CA ALA A 72 -0.30 0.45 8.27
C ALA A 72 -0.14 -0.14 6.84
N PRO A 73 1.07 -0.21 6.25
CA PRO A 73 1.27 -0.83 4.94
C PRO A 73 0.86 -2.31 4.91
N LEU A 74 1.19 -3.07 5.96
CA LEU A 74 0.82 -4.48 6.09
C LEU A 74 -0.70 -4.65 6.14
N ILE A 75 -1.40 -3.80 6.89
CA ILE A 75 -2.86 -3.83 6.95
C ILE A 75 -3.48 -3.49 5.58
N VAL A 76 -2.92 -2.54 4.85
CA VAL A 76 -3.37 -2.24 3.49
C VAL A 76 -3.18 -3.45 2.56
N LEU A 77 -2.04 -4.15 2.64
CA LEU A 77 -1.83 -5.37 1.85
C LEU A 77 -2.88 -6.44 2.15
N VAL A 78 -3.18 -6.68 3.43
CA VAL A 78 -4.22 -7.63 3.84
C VAL A 78 -5.59 -7.19 3.31
N ALA A 79 -5.94 -5.91 3.44
CA ALA A 79 -7.20 -5.39 2.91
C ALA A 79 -7.30 -5.56 1.39
N ILE A 80 -6.22 -5.32 0.65
CA ILE A 80 -6.17 -5.56 -0.81
C ILE A 80 -6.38 -7.04 -1.13
N MET A 81 -5.76 -7.97 -0.39
CA MET A 81 -5.93 -9.40 -0.61
C MET A 81 -7.39 -9.83 -0.37
N ILE A 82 -8.02 -9.34 0.70
CA ILE A 82 -9.44 -9.59 0.99
C ILE A 82 -10.31 -9.07 -0.15
N LEU A 83 -10.07 -7.84 -0.61
CA LEU A 83 -10.82 -7.24 -1.72
C LEU A 83 -10.67 -8.06 -3.01
N ARG A 84 -9.48 -8.56 -3.33
CA ARG A 84 -9.26 -9.43 -4.50
C ARG A 84 -10.06 -10.73 -4.41
N VAL A 85 -10.08 -11.37 -3.24
CA VAL A 85 -10.85 -12.60 -3.03
C VAL A 85 -12.34 -12.32 -3.23
N VAL A 86 -12.87 -11.26 -2.63
CA VAL A 86 -14.27 -10.85 -2.77
C VAL A 86 -14.61 -10.56 -4.23
N ILE A 87 -13.80 -9.75 -4.92
CA ILE A 87 -14.00 -9.39 -6.32
C ILE A 87 -14.01 -10.65 -7.21
N ARG A 88 -13.03 -11.54 -7.02
CA ARG A 88 -12.90 -12.77 -7.83
C ARG A 88 -14.10 -13.70 -7.61
N ASN A 89 -14.51 -13.92 -6.37
CA ASN A 89 -15.62 -14.82 -6.05
C ASN A 89 -16.95 -14.30 -6.60
N ASN A 90 -17.21 -13.00 -6.50
CA ASN A 90 -18.43 -12.40 -7.05
C ASN A 90 -18.41 -12.35 -8.59
N ALA A 91 -17.24 -12.10 -9.20
CA ALA A 91 -17.12 -12.15 -10.66
C ALA A 91 -17.42 -13.54 -11.23
N LEU A 92 -17.01 -14.61 -10.53
CA LEU A 92 -17.29 -16.00 -10.90
C LEU A 92 -18.76 -16.40 -10.67
N ALA A 93 -19.43 -15.80 -9.68
CA ALA A 93 -20.84 -16.08 -9.40
C ALA A 93 -21.82 -15.37 -10.36
N LEU A 94 -21.37 -14.33 -11.05
CA LEU A 94 -22.17 -13.48 -11.95
C LEU A 94 -21.92 -13.77 -13.45
N VAL A 95 -21.10 -14.77 -13.77
CA VAL A 95 -20.83 -15.28 -15.12
C VAL A 95 -21.44 -16.66 -15.23
#